data_AF-N8VU58-F1
#
_entry.id   AF-N8VU58-F1
#
_cell.length_a   1.000
_cell.length_b   1.000
_cell.length_c   1.000
_cell.angle_alpha   90.00
_cell.angle_beta   90.00
_cell.angle_gamma   90.00
#
_symmetry.space_group_name_H-M   'P 1'
#
loop_
_entity.id
_entity.type
_entity.pdbx_description
1 polymer ?
#
loop_
_entity_poly.entity_id
_entity_poly.type
_entity_poly.pdbx_seq_one_letter_code
_entity_poly.pdbx_strand_id
1 'polypeptide(L)'
;MANTLFDFARQRFLEAQINWMTDTIKVILVDTGAYTPQTAVHQYLSDIPTSARIAGPVTLTAKATTGGAADGADVTFTAVSGASIEAIVIYADTGTESTSPLIAYIDTATGLNSVSLYQVIDSNRLAA
;
A
#
# COMPACT_ATOMS: atom_id res chain seq x y z
N MET A 1 -3.76 -8.66 -11.03
CA MET A 1 -4.78 -7.63 -11.26
C MET A 1 -4.06 -6.37 -11.72
N ALA A 2 -4.75 -5.27 -11.93
CA ALA A 2 -4.10 -3.98 -12.10
C ALA A 2 -4.20 -3.22 -10.77
N ASN A 3 -3.24 -2.34 -10.50
CA ASN A 3 -3.27 -1.44 -9.36
C ASN A 3 -4.64 -0.77 -9.22
N THR A 4 -5.19 -0.79 -8.01
CA THR A 4 -6.57 -0.36 -7.79
C THR A 4 -6.79 0.19 -6.38
N LEU A 5 -7.89 0.94 -6.23
CA LEU A 5 -8.40 1.39 -4.94
C LEU A 5 -9.52 0.44 -4.47
N PHE A 6 -9.63 0.23 -3.17
CA PHE A 6 -10.79 -0.44 -2.58
C PHE A 6 -12.03 0.44 -2.74
N ASP A 7 -13.19 -0.17 -2.99
CA ASP A 7 -14.42 0.57 -3.31
C ASP A 7 -14.88 1.43 -2.13
N PHE A 8 -14.81 0.87 -0.92
CA PHE A 8 -15.09 1.60 0.31
C PHE A 8 -14.10 2.74 0.56
N ALA A 9 -12.86 2.66 0.09
CA ALA A 9 -11.91 3.77 0.20
C ALA A 9 -12.37 4.98 -0.62
N ARG A 10 -12.79 4.72 -1.87
CA ARG A 10 -13.28 5.76 -2.77
C ARG A 10 -14.51 6.45 -2.19
N GLN A 11 -15.45 5.67 -1.65
CA GLN A 11 -16.61 6.22 -0.93
C GLN A 11 -16.16 7.07 0.28
N ARG A 12 -15.26 6.56 1.12
CA ARG A 12 -14.77 7.27 2.31
C ARG A 12 -14.08 8.58 1.99
N PHE A 13 -13.34 8.66 0.88
CA PHE A 13 -12.79 9.95 0.41
C PHE A 13 -13.89 10.94 0.02
N LEU A 14 -14.96 10.49 -0.65
CA LEU A 14 -16.09 11.33 -1.06
C LEU A 14 -16.93 11.80 0.14
N GLU A 15 -17.03 10.97 1.18
CA GLU A 15 -17.79 11.25 2.41
C GLU A 15 -16.95 11.94 3.49
N ALA A 16 -15.72 12.37 3.16
CA ALA A 16 -14.77 12.99 4.08
C ALA A 16 -14.45 12.15 5.34
N GLN A 17 -14.50 10.83 5.22
CA GLN A 17 -14.15 9.87 6.28
C GLN A 17 -12.67 9.50 6.29
N ILE A 18 -11.94 9.76 5.20
CA ILE A 18 -10.48 9.67 5.14
C ILE A 18 -9.93 11.03 4.75
N ASN A 19 -9.03 11.55 5.57
CA ASN A 19 -8.25 12.74 5.27
C ASN A 19 -6.78 12.36 5.10
N TRP A 20 -6.31 12.38 3.84
CA TRP A 20 -4.94 11.98 3.50
C TRP A 20 -3.87 12.76 4.28
N MET A 21 -4.10 14.03 4.62
CA MET A 21 -3.11 14.85 5.30
C MET A 21 -3.05 14.55 6.80
N THR A 22 -4.20 14.40 7.45
CA THR A 22 -4.27 14.29 8.92
C THR A 22 -4.28 12.85 9.44
N ASP A 23 -4.77 11.90 8.66
CA ASP A 23 -4.92 10.52 9.13
C ASP A 23 -3.60 9.78 9.14
N THR A 24 -3.44 8.78 10.01
CA THR A 24 -2.23 7.96 10.00
C THR A 24 -2.31 6.98 8.82
N ILE A 25 -1.50 7.17 7.80
CA ILE A 25 -1.47 6.28 6.63
C ILE A 25 -0.31 5.30 6.78
N LYS A 26 -0.57 4.01 6.60
CA LYS A 26 0.42 2.94 6.75
C LYS A 26 0.45 2.04 5.53
N VAL A 27 1.60 1.42 5.32
CA VAL A 27 1.90 0.56 4.18
C VAL A 27 2.38 -0.80 4.69
N ILE A 28 1.89 -1.88 4.07
CA ILE A 28 2.31 -3.27 4.32
C ILE A 28 2.65 -3.97 3.00
N LEU A 29 3.49 -5.00 3.09
CA LEU A 29 3.76 -5.92 2.01
C LEU A 29 2.90 -7.17 2.16
N VAL A 30 2.35 -7.66 1.05
CA VAL A 30 1.36 -8.75 1.03
C VAL A 30 1.77 -9.86 0.05
N ASP A 31 1.61 -11.10 0.51
CA ASP A 31 1.71 -12.32 -0.29
C ASP A 31 0.34 -12.65 -0.90
N THR A 32 0.31 -12.72 -2.23
CA THR A 32 -0.92 -12.93 -3.01
C THR A 32 -1.32 -14.40 -3.15
N GLY A 33 -0.41 -15.33 -2.86
CA GLY A 33 -0.74 -16.74 -2.67
C GLY A 33 -1.54 -16.98 -1.40
N ALA A 34 -1.39 -16.12 -0.39
CA ALA A 34 -2.10 -16.19 0.89
C ALA A 34 -3.29 -15.21 1.00
N TYR A 35 -3.44 -14.26 0.07
CA TYR A 35 -4.53 -13.29 0.05
C TYR A 35 -5.02 -12.98 -1.36
N THR A 36 -6.30 -13.28 -1.61
CA THR A 36 -7.00 -12.89 -2.83
C THR A 36 -7.79 -11.60 -2.56
N PRO A 37 -7.42 -10.43 -3.11
CA PRO A 37 -8.13 -9.18 -2.86
C PRO A 37 -9.55 -9.18 -3.46
N GLN A 38 -10.55 -8.83 -2.63
CA GLN A 38 -11.92 -8.56 -3.08
C GLN A 38 -12.24 -7.07 -2.88
N THR A 39 -11.94 -6.23 -3.87
CA THR A 39 -11.97 -4.75 -3.72
C THR A 39 -13.34 -4.16 -3.41
N ALA A 40 -14.42 -4.88 -3.74
CA ALA A 40 -15.80 -4.48 -3.45
C ALA A 40 -16.31 -4.97 -2.08
N VAL A 41 -15.54 -5.81 -1.36
CA VAL A 41 -15.97 -6.47 -0.11
C VAL A 41 -15.00 -6.16 1.03
N HIS A 42 -13.70 -6.31 0.80
CA HIS A 42 -12.69 -6.01 1.80
C HIS A 42 -12.62 -4.49 2.04
N GLN A 43 -12.74 -4.10 3.29
CA GLN A 43 -12.89 -2.72 3.73
C GLN A 43 -11.90 -2.33 4.82
N TYR A 44 -11.42 -3.29 5.61
CA TYR A 44 -10.56 -3.07 6.77
C TYR A 44 -9.32 -3.94 6.73
N LEU A 45 -8.28 -3.53 7.45
CA LEU A 45 -7.02 -4.29 7.55
C LEU A 45 -7.27 -5.75 8.01
N SER A 46 -8.24 -5.97 8.90
CA SER A 46 -8.63 -7.31 9.36
C SER A 46 -9.10 -8.24 8.24
N ASP A 47 -9.53 -7.72 7.08
CA ASP A 47 -9.92 -8.53 5.93
C ASP A 47 -8.71 -9.12 5.19
N ILE A 48 -7.50 -8.62 5.46
CA ILE A 48 -6.24 -9.21 5.01
C ILE A 48 -5.74 -10.15 6.11
N PRO A 49 -5.67 -11.47 5.87
CA PRO A 49 -5.16 -12.42 6.86
C PRO A 49 -3.77 -12.02 7.35
N THR A 50 -3.51 -12.14 8.65
CA THR A 50 -2.20 -11.82 9.24
C THR A 50 -1.07 -12.63 8.60
N SER A 51 -1.33 -13.89 8.22
CA SER A 51 -0.37 -14.75 7.52
C SER A 51 0.01 -14.27 6.12
N ALA A 52 -0.81 -13.43 5.50
CA ALA A 52 -0.53 -12.86 4.19
C ALA A 52 0.27 -11.54 4.27
N ARG A 53 0.47 -10.97 5.48
CA ARG A 53 1.17 -9.70 5.68
C ARG A 53 2.65 -9.98 5.98
N ILE A 54 3.51 -9.73 5.01
CA ILE A 54 4.91 -10.18 4.99
C ILE A 54 5.86 -9.20 5.66
N ALA A 55 5.55 -7.90 5.60
CA ALA A 55 6.33 -6.86 6.24
C ALA A 55 5.49 -5.63 6.57
N GLY A 56 6.01 -4.81 7.47
CA GLY A 56 5.36 -3.60 7.97
C GLY A 56 4.60 -3.84 9.27
N PRO A 57 3.76 -2.88 9.69
CA PRO A 57 3.42 -1.66 8.95
C PRO A 57 4.51 -0.59 9.02
N VAL A 58 4.68 0.17 7.93
CA VAL A 58 5.48 1.40 7.92
C VAL A 58 4.55 2.61 7.77
N THR A 59 4.72 3.61 8.64
CA THR A 59 3.95 4.86 8.58
C THR A 59 4.48 5.76 7.48
N LEU A 60 3.58 6.22 6.61
CA LEU A 60 3.91 7.16 5.55
C LEU A 60 4.21 8.55 6.14
N THR A 61 5.27 9.18 5.65
CA THR A 61 5.70 10.52 6.09
C THR A 61 5.71 11.48 4.90
N ALA A 62 5.91 12.79 5.16
CA ALA A 62 5.94 13.84 4.14
C ALA A 62 4.76 13.78 3.15
N LYS A 63 3.56 13.47 3.65
CA LYS A 63 2.37 13.34 2.82
C LYS A 63 2.01 14.67 2.15
N ALA A 64 1.57 14.60 0.91
CA ALA A 64 1.11 15.74 0.13
C ALA A 64 -0.15 15.41 -0.68
N THR A 65 -0.87 16.45 -1.09
CA THR A 65 -2.06 16.37 -1.95
C THR A 65 -1.94 17.22 -3.21
N THR A 66 -0.72 17.65 -3.57
CA THR A 66 -0.44 18.53 -4.70
C THR A 66 -0.99 17.92 -6.00
N GLY A 67 -1.74 18.70 -6.77
CA GLY A 67 -2.37 18.21 -8.01
C GLY A 67 -3.51 17.19 -7.80
N GLY A 68 -4.01 17.02 -6.57
CA GLY A 68 -5.05 16.05 -6.24
C GLY A 68 -4.55 14.61 -6.11
N ALA A 69 -3.23 14.39 -6.11
CA ALA A 69 -2.61 13.09 -5.91
C ALA A 69 -2.31 12.85 -4.42
N ALA A 70 -2.66 11.67 -3.93
CA ALA A 70 -2.26 11.20 -2.61
C ALA A 70 -0.78 10.76 -2.65
N ASP A 71 0.11 11.62 -2.16
CA ASP A 71 1.56 11.44 -2.24
C ASP A 71 2.20 11.33 -0.83
N GLY A 72 3.41 10.78 -0.77
CA GLY A 72 4.22 10.67 0.45
C GLY A 72 5.64 10.20 0.16
N ALA A 73 6.53 10.32 1.15
CA ALA A 73 7.93 9.89 1.00
C ALA A 73 8.09 8.38 0.82
N ASP A 74 9.17 7.99 0.14
CA ASP A 74 9.55 6.60 -0.06
C ASP A 74 9.60 5.82 1.26
N VAL A 75 9.01 4.63 1.23
CA VAL A 75 8.95 3.73 2.38
C VAL A 75 10.06 2.68 2.26
N THR A 76 10.81 2.49 3.35
CA THR A 76 11.80 1.40 3.47
C THR A 76 11.31 0.38 4.49
N PHE A 77 11.24 -0.89 4.08
CA PHE A 77 10.99 -2.01 4.98
C PHE A 77 12.32 -2.57 5.47
N THR A 78 12.61 -2.41 6.77
CA THR A 78 13.90 -2.81 7.36
C THR A 78 14.01 -4.30 7.62
N ALA A 79 12.87 -4.99 7.72
CA ALA A 79 12.79 -6.44 7.87
C ALA A 79 11.68 -6.97 6.96
N VAL A 80 12.03 -7.96 6.16
CA VAL A 80 11.12 -8.69 5.27
C VAL A 80 11.36 -10.17 5.50
N SER A 81 10.32 -10.89 5.92
CA SER A 81 10.40 -12.32 6.17
C SER A 81 9.10 -12.98 5.73
N GLY A 82 9.19 -13.97 4.84
CA GLY A 82 8.03 -14.65 4.29
C GLY A 82 8.38 -15.34 2.98
N ALA A 83 7.41 -16.02 2.38
CA ALA A 83 7.65 -16.78 1.15
C ALA A 83 8.00 -15.85 -0.01
N SER A 84 7.20 -14.79 -0.20
CA SER A 84 7.34 -13.86 -1.32
C SER A 84 6.53 -12.58 -1.08
N ILE A 85 6.71 -11.56 -1.92
CA ILE A 85 5.97 -10.28 -1.88
C ILE A 85 5.48 -10.01 -3.28
N GLU A 86 4.17 -9.86 -3.47
CA GLU A 86 3.58 -9.55 -4.77
C GLU A 86 2.66 -8.34 -4.74
N ALA A 87 2.35 -7.80 -3.55
CA ALA A 87 1.52 -6.62 -3.44
C ALA A 87 1.94 -5.68 -2.32
N ILE A 88 1.68 -4.40 -2.55
CA ILE A 88 1.70 -3.35 -1.54
C ILE A 88 0.26 -2.98 -1.21
N VAL A 89 -0.07 -2.91 0.08
CA VAL A 89 -1.35 -2.40 0.54
C VAL A 89 -1.15 -1.15 1.39
N ILE A 90 -1.93 -0.12 1.07
CA ILE A 90 -2.00 1.14 1.82
C ILE A 90 -3.32 1.16 2.59
N TYR A 91 -3.29 1.59 3.85
CA TYR A 91 -4.48 1.72 4.69
C TYR A 91 -4.39 2.93 5.63
N ALA A 92 -5.56 3.43 6.06
CA ALA A 92 -5.65 4.42 7.14
C ALA A 92 -5.76 3.69 8.47
N ASP A 93 -4.83 3.96 9.38
CA ASP A 93 -4.76 3.35 10.70
C ASP A 93 -5.60 4.13 11.70
N THR A 94 -6.53 3.43 12.34
CA THR A 94 -7.34 3.95 13.45
C THR A 94 -6.91 3.39 14.80
N GLY A 95 -5.85 2.59 14.84
CA GLY A 95 -5.35 1.89 16.02
C GLY A 95 -6.01 0.53 16.25
N THR A 96 -7.03 0.15 15.47
CA THR A 96 -7.67 -1.17 15.49
C THR A 96 -7.86 -1.70 14.07
N GLU A 97 -7.47 -2.95 13.81
CA GLU A 97 -7.47 -3.50 12.45
C GLU A 97 -8.86 -3.58 11.82
N SER A 98 -9.89 -3.89 12.61
CA SER A 98 -11.30 -3.99 12.17
C SER A 98 -11.96 -2.64 11.89
N THR A 99 -11.25 -1.54 12.14
CA THR A 99 -11.70 -0.19 11.85
C THR A 99 -10.68 0.58 11.03
N SER A 100 -9.64 -0.08 10.48
CA SER A 100 -8.56 0.57 9.72
C SER A 100 -8.81 0.41 8.22
N PRO A 101 -9.35 1.44 7.52
CA PRO A 101 -9.76 1.34 6.12
C PRO A 101 -8.63 0.95 5.17
N LEU A 102 -8.85 -0.08 4.35
CA LEU A 102 -7.98 -0.34 3.20
C LEU A 102 -8.18 0.77 2.15
N ILE A 103 -7.09 1.23 1.53
CA ILE A 103 -7.09 2.33 0.57
C ILE A 103 -6.72 1.83 -0.83
N ALA A 104 -5.52 1.30 -1.00
CA ALA A 104 -4.97 0.91 -2.29
C ALA A 104 -4.35 -0.49 -2.23
N TYR A 105 -4.43 -1.18 -3.35
CA TYR A 105 -3.76 -2.45 -3.62
C TYR A 105 -2.94 -2.29 -4.90
N ILE A 106 -1.62 -2.46 -4.78
CA ILE A 106 -0.65 -2.25 -5.85
C ILE A 106 0.08 -3.57 -6.07
N ASP A 107 -0.23 -4.27 -7.15
CA ASP A 107 0.39 -5.55 -7.53
C ASP A 107 1.34 -5.44 -8.73
N THR A 108 1.46 -4.24 -9.30
CA THR A 108 2.41 -3.95 -10.37
C THR A 108 3.10 -2.62 -10.10
N ALA A 109 4.41 -2.65 -9.86
CA ALA A 109 5.24 -1.45 -9.77
C ALA A 109 6.67 -1.79 -10.18
N THR A 110 7.40 -0.79 -10.70
CA THR A 110 8.82 -0.95 -11.01
C THR A 110 9.58 -1.37 -9.75
N GLY A 111 10.28 -2.51 -9.80
CA GLY A 111 11.03 -3.05 -8.67
C GLY A 111 10.24 -3.94 -7.69
N LEU A 112 8.91 -4.07 -7.86
CA LEU A 112 8.08 -4.93 -6.97
C LEU A 112 8.33 -6.43 -7.21
N ASN A 113 8.70 -6.80 -8.43
CA ASN A 113 8.94 -8.17 -8.86
C ASN A 113 10.44 -8.52 -9.01
N SER A 114 11.34 -7.61 -8.66
CA SER A 114 12.76 -7.74 -8.97
C SER A 114 13.65 -7.31 -7.82
N VAL A 115 13.99 -8.29 -6.97
CA VAL A 115 15.20 -8.22 -6.14
C VAL A 115 16.41 -8.45 -7.05
N SER A 116 17.00 -7.37 -7.57
CA SER A 116 18.42 -7.36 -7.95
C SER A 116 18.97 -5.93 -7.95
N LEU A 117 19.87 -5.66 -7.00
CA LEU A 117 20.43 -4.34 -6.64
C LEU A 117 21.33 -3.69 -7.71
N TYR A 118 21.41 -4.22 -8.94
CA TYR A 118 22.39 -3.75 -9.93
C TYR A 118 21.79 -2.99 -11.14
N GLN A 119 20.48 -3.03 -11.38
CA GLN A 119 19.89 -2.37 -12.57
C GLN A 119 19.27 -0.98 -12.32
N VAL A 120 19.20 -0.52 -11.06
CA VAL A 120 18.56 0.75 -10.70
C VAL A 120 19.42 1.97 -11.05
N ILE A 121 20.76 1.85 -11.09
CA ILE A 121 21.66 2.98 -11.35
C ILE A 121 21.75 3.35 -12.85
N ASP A 122 21.64 2.37 -13.76
CA ASP A 122 21.81 2.60 -15.20
C ASP A 122 20.53 3.01 -15.96
N SER A 123 19.35 2.82 -15.37
CA SER A 123 18.08 3.08 -16.08
C SER A 123 17.58 4.53 -15.99
N ASN A 124 18.18 5.38 -15.13
CA ASN A 124 17.74 6.77 -14.90
C ASN A 124 18.79 7.84 -15.22
N ARG A 125 19.88 7.51 -15.92
CA ARG A 125 20.73 8.53 -16.56
C ARG A 125 20.26 8.75 -18.00
N LEU A 126 19.44 9.80 -18.15
CA LEU A 126 19.06 10.54 -19.37
C LEU A 126 17.93 9.90 -20.22
N ALA A 127 16.71 10.47 -20.14
CA ALA A 127 16.27 11.52 -21.08
C ALA A 127 14.75 11.80 -21.00
N ALA A 128 14.45 13.11 -21.00
CA ALA A 128 13.18 13.82 -21.25
C ALA A 128 12.05 13.69 -20.22
#